data_AF-A0A7S1XD05-F1
#
_entry.id   AF-A0A7S1XD05-F1
#
_cell.length_a   1.000
_cell.length_b   1.000
_cell.length_c   1.000
_cell.angle_alpha   90.00
_cell.angle_beta   90.00
_cell.angle_gamma   90.00
#
_symmetry.space_group_name_H-M   'P 1'
#
loop_
_entity.id
_entity.type
_entity.pdbx_description
1 polymer ?
#
loop_
_entity_poly.entity_id
_entity_poly.type
_entity_poly.pdbx_seq_one_letter_code
_entity_poly.pdbx_strand_id
1 'polypeptide(L)'
;CAVIHPYAAVVAGIVGGLLYIGSTMVILRLGIDDPLESFPIHGVGGIWGCLVPALFSDPALQAMNGYHVKSWGLFYRGGGLLLACNCIAILSAISLTLAIFIPFFLIMNRLGLLRVSEEEEVIGTDFGGLGGYA
;
A
#
# COMPACT_ATOMS: atom_id res chain seq x y z
N CYS A 1 -8.71 -8.29 -8.78
CA CYS A 1 -8.72 -8.45 -10.25
C CYS A 1 -9.53 -9.67 -10.70
N ALA A 2 -9.25 -10.89 -10.22
CA ALA A 2 -9.92 -12.10 -10.74
C ALA A 2 -11.39 -12.28 -10.32
N VAL A 3 -11.77 -11.79 -9.13
CA VAL A 3 -13.05 -12.14 -8.48
C VAL A 3 -14.08 -11.02 -8.46
N ILE A 4 -13.85 -9.91 -9.18
CA ILE A 4 -14.75 -8.76 -9.22
C ILE A 4 -15.19 -8.46 -10.66
N HIS A 5 -16.38 -7.90 -10.83
CA HIS A 5 -16.88 -7.49 -12.14
C HIS A 5 -16.18 -6.22 -12.67
N PRO A 6 -16.16 -5.97 -13.99
CA PRO A 6 -15.52 -4.79 -14.58
C PRO A 6 -16.04 -3.45 -14.02
N TYR A 7 -17.35 -3.33 -13.76
CA TYR A 7 -17.90 -2.11 -13.19
C TYR A 7 -17.35 -1.84 -11.77
N ALA A 8 -17.14 -2.89 -10.97
CA ALA A 8 -16.57 -2.78 -9.64
C ALA A 8 -15.08 -2.41 -9.71
N ALA A 9 -14.36 -2.84 -10.74
CA ALA A 9 -12.98 -2.42 -10.98
C ALA A 9 -12.89 -0.91 -11.30
N VAL A 10 -13.84 -0.36 -12.06
CA VAL A 10 -13.91 1.09 -12.32
C VAL A 10 -14.16 1.86 -11.03
N VAL A 11 -15.12 1.42 -10.22
CA VAL A 11 -15.40 2.03 -8.90
C VAL A 11 -14.16 1.97 -7.99
N ALA A 12 -13.49 0.82 -7.94
CA ALA A 12 -12.27 0.62 -7.18
C ALA A 12 -11.16 1.58 -7.62
N GLY A 13 -10.98 1.80 -8.93
CA GLY A 13 -10.02 2.74 -9.49
C GLY A 13 -10.31 4.19 -9.12
N ILE A 14 -11.56 4.63 -9.24
CA ILE A 14 -11.98 5.99 -8.87
C ILE A 14 -11.74 6.24 -7.38
N VAL A 15 -12.20 5.34 -6.51
CA VAL A 15 -12.00 5.47 -5.07
C VAL A 15 -10.51 5.41 -4.71
N GLY A 16 -9.74 4.53 -5.37
CA GLY A 16 -8.30 4.45 -5.18
C GLY A 16 -7.58 5.75 -5.52
N GLY A 17 -7.95 6.40 -6.63
CA GLY A 17 -7.40 7.71 -7.01
C GLY A 17 -7.73 8.81 -6.01
N LEU A 18 -8.96 8.84 -5.49
CA LEU A 18 -9.36 9.79 -4.44
C LEU A 18 -8.60 9.56 -3.13
N LEU A 19 -8.40 8.30 -2.74
CA LEU A 19 -7.62 7.94 -1.55
C LEU A 19 -6.14 8.31 -1.71
N TYR A 20 -5.56 8.12 -2.89
CA TYR A 20 -4.22 8.56 -3.22
C TYR A 20 -4.09 10.09 -3.04
N ILE A 21 -4.93 10.89 -3.74
CA ILE A 21 -4.88 12.36 -3.63
C ILE A 21 -5.08 12.81 -2.18
N GLY A 22 -6.05 12.23 -1.47
CA GLY A 22 -6.32 12.55 -0.07
C GLY A 22 -5.13 12.24 0.84
N SER A 23 -4.48 11.08 0.65
CA SER A 23 -3.34 10.67 1.47
C SER A 23 -2.07 11.46 1.17
N THR A 24 -1.77 11.78 -0.09
CA THR A 24 -0.71 12.73 -0.47
C THR A 24 -0.91 14.06 0.27
N MET A 25 -2.11 14.64 0.20
CA MET A 25 -2.39 15.92 0.85
C MET A 25 -2.28 15.86 2.37
N VAL A 26 -2.55 14.71 3.00
CA VAL A 26 -2.35 14.52 4.44
C VAL A 26 -0.86 14.43 4.77
N ILE A 27 -0.09 13.64 4.03
CA ILE A 27 1.36 13.45 4.26
C ILE A 27 2.12 14.76 4.11
N LEU A 28 1.82 15.52 3.04
CA LEU A 28 2.39 16.85 2.82
C LEU A 28 2.06 17.81 3.97
N ARG A 29 0.82 17.78 4.49
CA ARG A 29 0.43 18.59 5.66
C ARG A 29 1.12 18.18 6.95
N LEU A 30 1.51 16.91 7.07
CA LEU A 30 2.27 16.40 8.21
C LEU A 30 3.78 16.73 8.11
N GLY A 31 4.22 17.34 7.01
CA GLY A 31 5.63 17.64 6.77
C GLY A 31 6.48 16.38 6.58
N ILE A 32 5.85 15.27 6.18
CA ILE A 32 6.55 14.03 5.86
C ILE A 32 6.94 14.09 4.39
N ASP A 33 8.24 14.06 4.12
CA ASP A 33 8.79 14.09 2.76
C ASP A 33 8.89 12.66 2.21
N ASP A 34 7.87 12.26 1.43
CA ASP A 34 7.84 11.02 0.65
C ASP A 34 8.08 11.38 -0.82
N PRO A 35 9.35 11.42 -1.29
CA PRO A 35 9.71 12.03 -2.57
C PRO A 35 9.14 11.30 -3.79
N LEU A 36 8.79 10.02 -3.63
CA LEU A 36 8.22 9.18 -4.67
C LEU A 36 6.72 8.94 -4.47
N GLU A 37 6.13 9.54 -3.44
CA GLU A 37 4.76 9.26 -2.98
C GLU A 37 4.48 7.75 -2.84
N SER A 38 5.50 7.01 -2.38
CA SER A 38 5.45 5.56 -2.29
C SER A 38 4.38 5.09 -1.30
N PHE A 39 4.17 5.79 -0.19
CA PHE A 39 3.17 5.43 0.79
C PHE A 39 1.73 5.73 0.32
N PRO A 40 1.38 6.91 -0.23
CA PRO A 40 0.08 7.14 -0.85
C PRO A 40 -0.28 6.09 -1.92
N ILE A 41 0.65 5.78 -2.83
CA ILE A 41 0.39 4.88 -3.94
C ILE A 41 0.31 3.43 -3.46
N HIS A 42 1.34 2.94 -2.76
CA HIS A 42 1.45 1.51 -2.41
C HIS A 42 0.86 1.18 -1.05
N GLY A 43 1.07 2.03 -0.05
CA GLY A 43 0.53 1.82 1.31
C GLY A 43 -0.98 1.96 1.32
N VAL A 44 -1.50 3.15 1.00
CA VAL A 44 -2.94 3.43 1.01
C VAL A 44 -3.64 2.69 -0.13
N GLY A 45 -3.09 2.74 -1.34
CA GLY A 45 -3.62 2.01 -2.48
C GLY A 45 -3.64 0.48 -2.27
N GLY A 46 -2.61 -0.08 -1.62
CA GLY A 46 -2.54 -1.50 -1.27
C GLY A 46 -3.62 -1.91 -0.26
N ILE A 47 -3.79 -1.12 0.81
CA ILE A 47 -4.86 -1.34 1.80
C ILE A 47 -6.23 -1.32 1.12
N TRP A 48 -6.50 -0.32 0.29
CA TRP A 48 -7.75 -0.25 -0.47
C TRP A 48 -7.91 -1.45 -1.41
N GLY A 49 -6.86 -1.82 -2.13
CA GLY A 49 -6.85 -2.97 -3.03
C GLY A 49 -7.17 -4.30 -2.35
N CYS A 50 -6.75 -4.49 -1.10
CA CYS A 50 -7.12 -5.65 -0.28
C CYS A 50 -8.57 -5.60 0.21
N LEU A 51 -9.14 -4.42 0.43
CA LEU A 51 -10.55 -4.26 0.83
C LEU A 51 -11.52 -4.45 -0.33
N VAL A 52 -11.14 -4.10 -1.56
CA VAL A 52 -12.00 -4.25 -2.75
C VAL A 52 -12.57 -5.67 -2.92
N PRO A 53 -11.80 -6.78 -2.91
CA PRO A 53 -12.37 -8.12 -2.99
C PRO A 53 -13.22 -8.47 -1.77
N ALA A 54 -12.89 -7.98 -0.57
CA ALA A 54 -13.73 -8.18 0.60
C ALA A 54 -15.13 -7.56 0.48
N LEU A 55 -15.28 -6.54 -0.36
CA LEU A 55 -16.56 -5.88 -0.62
C LEU A 55 -17.26 -6.45 -1.87
N PHE A 56 -16.51 -6.62 -2.96
CA PHE A 56 -17.05 -6.87 -4.31
C PHE A 56 -16.79 -8.28 -4.87
N SER A 57 -16.18 -9.19 -4.10
CA SER A 57 -15.95 -10.55 -4.59
C SER A 57 -17.26 -11.27 -4.90
N ASP A 58 -17.43 -11.68 -6.15
CA ASP A 58 -18.61 -12.41 -6.63
C ASP A 58 -18.38 -13.93 -6.49
N PRO A 59 -19.32 -14.69 -5.91
CA PRO A 59 -19.15 -16.13 -5.69
C PRO A 59 -19.04 -16.94 -6.99
N ALA A 60 -19.71 -16.54 -8.07
CA ALA A 60 -19.59 -17.21 -9.37
C ALA A 60 -18.22 -16.94 -10.00
N LEU A 61 -17.70 -15.71 -9.91
CA LEU A 61 -16.34 -15.39 -10.36
C LEU A 61 -15.29 -16.13 -9.51
N GLN A 62 -15.50 -16.26 -8.21
CA GLN A 62 -14.63 -17.09 -7.35
C GLN A 62 -14.59 -18.54 -7.83
N ALA A 63 -15.76 -19.16 -8.04
CA ALA A 63 -15.86 -20.55 -8.49
C ALA A 63 -15.20 -20.76 -9.87
N MET A 64 -15.43 -19.85 -10.82
CA MET A 64 -14.82 -19.93 -12.17
C MET A 64 -13.29 -19.83 -12.14
N ASN A 65 -12.73 -19.13 -11.16
CA ASN A 65 -11.28 -18.99 -10.99
C ASN A 65 -10.68 -20.05 -10.04
N GLY A 66 -11.43 -21.11 -9.69
CA GLY A 66 -10.93 -22.22 -8.86
C GLY A 66 -10.82 -21.92 -7.36
N TYR A 67 -11.43 -20.83 -6.88
CA TYR A 67 -11.47 -20.52 -5.46
C TYR A 67 -12.59 -21.29 -4.77
N HIS A 68 -12.23 -22.22 -3.88
CA HIS A 68 -13.17 -23.02 -3.10
C HIS A 68 -13.48 -22.39 -1.73
N VAL A 69 -13.78 -21.09 -1.72
CA VAL A 69 -13.98 -20.32 -0.49
C VAL A 69 -15.49 -20.22 -0.19
N LYS A 70 -15.89 -20.49 1.06
CA LYS A 70 -17.29 -20.40 1.51
C LYS A 70 -17.71 -18.98 1.92
N SER A 71 -16.97 -17.96 1.49
CA SER A 71 -17.26 -16.55 1.78
C SER A 71 -16.94 -15.71 0.55
N TRP A 72 -17.67 -14.61 0.40
CA TRP A 72 -17.59 -13.71 -0.75
C TRP A 72 -17.82 -12.27 -0.29
N GLY A 73 -17.83 -11.34 -1.25
CA GLY A 73 -17.90 -9.91 -0.97
C GLY A 73 -19.12 -9.53 -0.15
N LEU A 74 -18.95 -8.56 0.74
CA LEU A 74 -20.02 -8.03 1.59
C LEU A 74 -21.26 -7.61 0.78
N PHE A 75 -21.06 -6.99 -0.39
CA PHE A 75 -22.17 -6.53 -1.25
C PHE A 75 -22.93 -7.66 -1.95
N TYR A 76 -22.35 -8.85 -1.99
CA TYR A 76 -22.99 -10.07 -2.49
C TYR A 76 -23.61 -10.90 -1.35
N ARG A 77 -23.78 -10.32 -0.15
CA ARG A 77 -24.32 -10.97 1.06
C ARG A 77 -23.44 -12.11 1.58
N GLY A 78 -22.11 -12.05 1.35
CA GLY A 78 -21.15 -13.07 1.79
C GLY A 78 -20.81 -13.07 3.28
N GLY A 79 -21.55 -12.29 4.07
CA GLY A 79 -21.29 -12.04 5.48
C GLY A 79 -20.07 -11.15 5.72
N GLY A 80 -19.62 -11.08 6.98
CA GLY A 80 -18.46 -10.28 7.38
C GLY A 80 -17.13 -11.05 7.40
N LEU A 81 -17.15 -12.36 7.13
CA LEU A 81 -15.96 -13.21 7.29
C LEU A 81 -14.83 -12.81 6.34
N LEU A 82 -15.10 -12.67 5.03
CA LEU A 82 -14.08 -12.27 4.07
C LEU A 82 -13.50 -10.87 4.40
N LEU A 83 -14.34 -9.94 4.86
CA LEU A 83 -13.89 -8.62 5.30
C LEU A 83 -12.99 -8.71 6.53
N ALA A 84 -13.39 -9.46 7.55
CA ALA A 84 -12.58 -9.68 8.74
C ALA A 84 -11.22 -10.32 8.39
N CYS A 85 -11.21 -11.34 7.52
CA CYS A 85 -9.97 -11.97 7.05
C CYS A 85 -9.04 -10.98 6.34
N ASN A 86 -9.58 -10.12 5.46
CA ASN A 86 -8.77 -9.12 4.76
C ASN A 86 -8.25 -8.04 5.73
N CYS A 87 -9.06 -7.57 6.68
CA CYS A 87 -8.61 -6.65 7.72
C CYS A 87 -7.48 -7.26 8.56
N ILE A 88 -7.61 -8.53 8.98
CA ILE A 88 -6.56 -9.24 9.71
C ILE A 88 -5.31 -9.35 8.85
N ALA A 89 -5.43 -9.74 7.57
CA ALA A 89 -4.29 -9.85 6.67
C ALA A 89 -3.55 -8.50 6.49
N ILE A 90 -4.29 -7.40 6.33
CA ILE A 90 -3.72 -6.05 6.25
C ILE A 90 -2.97 -5.70 7.55
N LEU A 91 -3.60 -5.93 8.71
CA LEU A 91 -2.98 -5.64 10.01
C LEU A 91 -1.76 -6.52 10.27
N SER A 92 -1.80 -7.79 9.87
CA SER A 92 -0.67 -8.71 9.96
C SER A 92 0.48 -8.25 9.07
N ALA A 93 0.21 -7.83 7.83
CA ALA A 93 1.22 -7.31 6.91
C ALA A 93 1.85 -6.02 7.46
N ILE A 94 1.04 -5.04 7.90
CA ILE A 94 1.53 -3.80 8.51
C ILE A 94 2.38 -4.11 9.74
N SER A 95 1.89 -4.96 10.64
CA SER A 95 2.60 -5.34 11.87
C SER A 95 3.95 -5.97 11.56
N LEU A 96 3.99 -6.91 10.60
CA LEU A 96 5.23 -7.57 10.21
C LEU A 96 6.22 -6.60 9.58
N THR A 97 5.76 -5.76 8.64
CA THR A 97 6.59 -4.73 8.00
C THR A 97 7.18 -3.78 9.04
N LEU A 98 6.37 -3.26 9.96
CA LEU A 98 6.85 -2.35 11.00
C LEU A 98 7.82 -3.06 11.97
N ALA A 99 7.50 -4.28 12.39
CA ALA A 99 8.34 -5.05 13.30
C ALA A 99 9.73 -5.37 12.73
N ILE A 100 9.85 -5.53 11.41
CA ILE A 100 11.13 -5.79 10.74
C ILE A 100 11.86 -4.47 10.43
N PHE A 101 11.18 -3.52 9.78
CA PHE A 101 11.86 -2.37 9.19
C PHE A 101 12.09 -1.22 10.16
N ILE A 102 11.26 -1.02 11.19
CA ILE A 102 11.53 0.00 12.22
C ILE A 102 12.88 -0.27 12.92
N PRO A 103 13.13 -1.44 13.54
CA PRO A 103 14.41 -1.68 14.19
C PRO A 103 15.58 -1.65 13.20
N PHE A 104 15.39 -2.18 11.99
CA PHE A 104 16.41 -2.12 10.94
C PHE A 104 16.84 -0.68 10.62
N PHE A 105 15.89 0.21 10.32
CA PHE A 105 16.20 1.61 10.00
C PHE A 105 16.67 2.40 11.21
N LEU A 106 16.18 2.10 12.42
CA LEU A 106 16.72 2.70 13.65
C LEU A 106 18.18 2.34 13.87
N ILE A 107 18.56 1.07 13.64
CA ILE A 107 19.96 0.62 13.73
C ILE A 107 20.81 1.33 12.67
N MET A 108 20.37 1.36 11.40
CA MET A 108 21.09 2.07 10.34
C MET A 108 21.27 3.55 10.66
N ASN A 109 20.24 4.22 11.19
CA ASN A 109 20.31 5.62 11.58
C ASN A 109 21.32 5.84 12.72
N ARG A 110 21.35 4.94 13.71
CA ARG A 110 22.34 5.00 14.81
C ARG A 110 23.77 4.79 14.36
N LEU A 111 23.97 4.03 13.28
CA LEU A 111 25.27 3.80 12.66
C LEU A 111 25.65 4.91 11.65
N GLY A 112 24.77 5.88 11.40
CA GLY A 112 25.00 6.93 10.39
C GLY A 112 24.96 6.41 8.95
N LEU A 113 24.29 5.28 8.71
CA LEU A 113 24.23 4.61 7.40
C LEU A 113 22.95 4.90 6.61
N LEU A 114 21.99 5.60 7.22
CA LEU A 114 20.65 5.76 6.64
C LEU A 114 20.56 6.91 5.62
N ARG A 115 21.31 8.00 5.83
CA ARG A 115 21.28 9.22 5.02
C ARG A 115 22.73 9.66 4.75
N VAL A 116 22.95 10.22 3.56
CA VAL A 116 24.23 10.83 3.19
C VAL A 116 24.53 12.05 4.09
N SER A 117 25.76 12.54 4.04
CA SER A 117 26.11 13.77 4.77
C SER A 117 25.33 14.98 4.23
N GLU A 118 25.11 15.99 5.07
CA GLU A 118 24.39 17.21 4.68
C GLU A 118 25.09 17.95 3.52
N GLU A 119 26.43 17.92 3.50
CA GLU A 119 27.22 18.48 2.41
C GLU A 119 26.95 17.76 1.07
N GLU A 120 26.97 16.42 1.08
CA GLU A 120 26.63 15.61 -0.10
C GLU A 120 25.17 15.78 -0.52
N GLU A 121 24.26 15.94 0.44
CA GLU A 121 22.85 16.17 0.16
C GLU A 121 22.61 17.51 -0.56
N VAL A 122 23.30 18.58 -0.13
CA VAL A 122 23.18 19.92 -0.73
C VAL A 122 23.82 19.99 -2.12
N ILE A 123 24.99 19.34 -2.30
CA ILE A 123 25.68 19.31 -3.60
C ILE A 123 24.95 18.39 -4.59
N GLY A 124 24.26 17.37 -4.08
CA GLY A 124 23.59 16.34 -4.86
C GLY A 124 24.44 15.07 -4.93
N THR A 125 23.78 13.92 -4.78
CA THR A 125 24.43 12.60 -4.74
C THR A 125 25.15 12.23 -6.05
N ASP A 126 24.84 12.94 -7.13
CA ASP A 126 25.49 12.78 -8.43
C ASP A 126 26.98 13.16 -8.38
N PHE A 127 27.34 14.18 -7.59
CA PHE A 127 28.73 14.64 -7.43
C PHE A 127 29.51 13.85 -6.37
N GLY A 128 28.83 13.34 -5.33
CA GLY A 128 29.45 12.71 -4.16
C GLY A 128 29.80 11.22 -4.31
N GLY A 129 29.21 10.49 -5.26
CA GLY A 129 29.50 9.04 -5.38
C GLY A 129 29.10 8.33 -6.67
N LEU A 130 28.23 8.91 -7.51
CA LEU A 130 27.75 8.23 -8.72
C LEU A 130 28.40 8.75 -10.03
N GLY A 131 29.17 9.83 -9.98
CA GLY A 131 30.05 10.29 -11.06
C GLY A 131 29.35 10.62 -12.38
N GLY A 132 28.04 10.81 -12.36
CA GLY A 132 27.21 11.07 -13.54
C GLY A 132 26.76 12.52 -13.57
N TYR A 133 26.94 13.18 -14.71
CA TYR A 133 26.27 14.44 -15.02
C TYR A 133 24.89 14.10 -15.61
N ALA A 134 23.81 14.46 -14.91
CA ALA A 134 22.45 14.43 -15.42
C ALA A 134 21.83 15.82 -15.29
#